data_AF-A0A835SGT4-F1
#
_entry.id   AF-A0A835SGT4-F1
#
_cell.length_a   1.000
_cell.length_b   1.000
_cell.length_c   1.000
_cell.angle_alpha   90.00
_cell.angle_beta   90.00
_cell.angle_gamma   90.00
#
_symmetry.space_group_name_H-M   'P 1'
#
loop_
_entity.id
_entity.type
_entity.pdbx_description
1 polymer ?
#
loop_
_entity_poly.entity_id
_entity_poly.type
_entity_poly.pdbx_seq_one_letter_code
_entity_poly.pdbx_strand_id
1 'polypeptide(L)'
;MGFFVTDTRGSAERYWQTLQGSVCKPQPVVTCVPLPCTATSSEDCRRESNGSPCQRDTQCGSGHCVGLFCQECGSSDHCAPGQFCDVTTLFKCRDLKPDGSICVADAQCASGHCYLGGCRTCVSDNHCAPDQFCELFDVTKLYTCRGDMGRGGACDRNSQCTSGKCDGIPLFKKCT
;
A
#
# COMPACT_ATOMS: atom_id res chain seq x y z
N MET A 1 -36.42 -4.58 48.53
CA MET A 1 -36.20 -3.49 49.50
C MET A 1 -34.85 -2.86 49.21
N GLY A 2 -34.78 -1.58 48.84
CA GLY A 2 -33.53 -0.85 48.62
C GLY A 2 -33.32 0.16 49.74
N PHE A 3 -32.15 0.15 50.36
CA PHE A 3 -31.78 1.09 51.42
C PHE A 3 -31.35 2.42 50.82
N PHE A 4 -31.86 3.52 51.40
CA PHE A 4 -31.42 4.89 51.10
C PHE A 4 -30.35 5.29 52.13
N VAL A 5 -29.18 5.69 51.65
CA VAL A 5 -28.21 6.45 52.45
C VAL A 5 -28.18 7.85 51.88
N THR A 6 -28.66 8.82 52.66
CA THR A 6 -28.60 10.25 52.33
C THR A 6 -27.37 10.87 52.99
N ASP A 7 -26.44 11.35 52.18
CA ASP A 7 -25.36 12.25 52.64
C ASP A 7 -25.85 13.70 52.58
N THR A 8 -25.58 14.46 53.64
CA THR A 8 -26.07 15.82 53.95
C THR A 8 -25.49 16.95 53.09
N ARG A 9 -24.98 16.69 51.88
CA ARG A 9 -24.60 17.73 50.91
C ARG A 9 -25.12 17.37 49.51
N GLY A 10 -26.11 18.11 49.05
CA GLY A 10 -26.93 17.81 47.88
C GLY A 10 -26.16 17.47 46.59
N SER A 11 -26.29 16.22 46.15
CA SER A 11 -26.50 15.77 44.76
C SER A 11 -26.54 14.23 44.79
N ALA A 12 -27.73 13.66 44.59
CA ALA A 12 -27.95 12.21 44.68
C ALA A 12 -27.70 11.55 43.32
N GLU A 13 -26.48 11.07 43.07
CA GLU A 13 -26.19 10.21 41.92
C GLU A 13 -26.21 8.73 42.35
N ARG A 14 -27.08 7.95 41.70
CA ARG A 14 -27.20 6.50 41.87
C ARG A 14 -25.97 5.83 41.27
N TYR A 15 -25.07 5.33 42.11
CA TYR A 15 -24.00 4.43 41.69
C TYR A 15 -24.57 3.02 41.47
N TRP A 16 -24.67 2.61 40.20
CA TRP A 16 -24.72 1.19 39.85
C TRP A 16 -23.28 0.72 39.64
N GLN A 17 -22.76 -0.02 40.62
CA GLN A 17 -21.50 -0.75 40.44
C GLN A 17 -21.76 -1.94 39.51
N THR A 18 -21.30 -1.84 38.27
CA THR A 18 -20.92 -3.02 37.47
C THR A 18 -19.43 -3.25 37.65
N LEU A 19 -19.11 -4.36 38.32
CA LEU A 19 -17.76 -4.94 38.33
C LEU A 19 -17.35 -5.19 36.89
N GLN A 20 -16.21 -4.58 36.49
CA GLN A 20 -15.49 -4.65 35.21
C GLN A 20 -15.56 -3.36 34.36
N GLY A 21 -14.61 -2.46 34.63
CA GLY A 21 -13.85 -1.76 33.59
C GLY A 21 -14.49 -0.57 32.88
N SER A 22 -14.14 0.62 33.38
CA SER A 22 -13.97 1.89 32.64
C SER A 22 -15.21 2.75 32.35
N VAL A 23 -15.37 3.78 33.18
CA VAL A 23 -16.31 4.91 33.03
C VAL A 23 -15.58 6.07 32.34
N CYS A 24 -16.04 6.52 31.17
CA CYS A 24 -15.59 7.78 30.57
C CYS A 24 -16.38 8.97 31.15
N LYS A 25 -15.69 9.87 31.86
CA LYS A 25 -16.23 11.11 32.45
C LYS A 25 -15.86 12.32 31.58
N PRO A 26 -16.76 13.29 31.36
CA PRO A 26 -16.40 14.53 30.66
C PRO A 26 -15.74 15.53 31.63
N GLN A 27 -14.62 16.08 31.22
CA GLN A 27 -13.94 17.26 31.76
C GLN A 27 -13.79 18.26 30.58
N PRO A 28 -13.54 19.57 30.78
CA PRO A 28 -13.51 20.58 29.70
C PRO A 28 -12.29 20.45 28.75
N VAL A 29 -11.71 19.25 28.66
CA VAL A 29 -10.64 18.82 27.78
C VAL A 29 -11.14 17.53 27.16
N VAL A 30 -11.35 17.56 25.83
CA VAL A 30 -12.15 16.61 25.03
C VAL A 30 -12.06 15.17 25.54
N THR A 31 -13.06 14.79 26.32
CA THR A 31 -13.21 13.46 26.93
C THR A 31 -14.47 12.85 26.32
N CYS A 32 -14.29 11.72 25.64
CA CYS A 32 -15.32 11.01 24.89
C CYS A 32 -16.51 10.68 25.80
N VAL A 33 -17.72 11.09 25.39
CA VAL A 33 -19.01 10.73 26.01
C VAL A 33 -19.62 9.60 25.17
N PRO A 34 -20.23 8.56 25.78
CA PRO A 34 -20.79 7.44 25.04
C PRO A 34 -22.29 7.63 24.69
N LEU A 35 -22.63 7.29 23.43
CA LEU A 35 -23.94 6.87 22.84
C LEU A 35 -24.74 7.87 21.95
N PRO A 36 -25.38 7.41 20.86
CA PRO A 36 -25.26 6.12 20.17
C PRO A 36 -24.38 6.30 18.93
N CYS A 37 -23.10 5.92 19.01
CA CYS A 37 -22.40 5.51 17.82
C CYS A 37 -23.10 4.23 17.37
N THR A 38 -23.69 4.20 16.18
CA THR A 38 -24.10 2.95 15.51
C THR A 38 -22.87 2.14 15.06
N ALA A 39 -21.79 2.20 15.85
CA ALA A 39 -20.61 1.39 15.73
C ALA A 39 -20.89 0.08 16.47
N THR A 40 -20.72 -1.02 15.76
CA THR A 40 -20.96 -2.38 16.24
C THR A 40 -19.98 -2.84 17.34
N SER A 41 -19.03 -1.99 17.76
CA SER A 41 -18.17 -2.22 18.93
C SER A 41 -17.65 -0.89 19.52
N SER A 42 -17.25 -0.93 20.79
CA SER A 42 -16.76 0.20 21.61
C SER A 42 -15.36 0.73 21.22
N GLU A 43 -14.77 0.25 20.14
CA GLU A 43 -13.40 0.59 19.69
C GLU A 43 -13.35 1.85 18.80
N ASP A 44 -14.51 2.42 18.49
CA ASP A 44 -14.74 3.61 17.66
C ASP A 44 -14.65 4.95 18.44
N CYS A 45 -14.11 4.92 19.66
CA CYS A 45 -13.90 6.13 20.45
C CYS A 45 -12.71 6.94 19.94
N ARG A 46 -12.97 7.71 18.86
CA ARG A 46 -12.19 8.84 18.36
C ARG A 46 -10.77 8.49 17.92
N ARG A 47 -10.66 7.63 16.92
CA ARG A 47 -9.41 7.51 16.18
C ARG A 47 -9.11 8.82 15.46
N GLU A 48 -7.85 9.22 15.52
CA GLU A 48 -7.33 10.44 14.95
C GLU A 48 -7.30 10.39 13.42
N SER A 49 -7.47 11.55 12.78
CA SER A 49 -7.45 11.68 11.32
C SER A 49 -6.02 11.66 10.79
N ASN A 50 -5.85 11.38 9.50
CA ASN A 50 -4.53 11.48 8.85
C ASN A 50 -3.97 12.90 9.01
N GLY A 51 -2.71 13.01 9.43
CA GLY A 51 -2.03 14.25 9.78
C GLY A 51 -2.06 14.62 11.26
N SER A 52 -2.89 13.97 12.09
CA SER A 52 -2.85 14.13 13.55
C SER A 52 -1.60 13.50 14.14
N PRO A 53 -1.00 14.07 15.21
CA PRO A 53 0.10 13.43 15.91
C PRO A 53 -0.35 12.13 16.58
N CYS A 54 0.53 11.14 16.62
CA CYS A 54 0.27 9.84 17.22
C CYS A 54 1.54 9.28 17.88
N GLN A 55 1.35 8.33 18.79
CA GLN A 55 2.42 7.52 19.36
C GLN A 55 2.31 6.03 19.04
N ARG A 56 1.11 5.58 18.67
CA ARG A 56 0.80 4.17 18.38
C ARG A 56 -0.24 4.09 17.28
N ASP A 57 -0.15 3.04 16.47
CA ASP A 57 -1.05 2.73 15.36
C ASP A 57 -2.54 2.73 15.74
N THR A 58 -2.87 2.21 16.93
CA THR A 58 -4.25 2.11 17.41
C THR A 58 -4.94 3.46 17.63
N GLN A 59 -4.17 4.57 17.64
CA GLN A 59 -4.70 5.93 17.76
C GLN A 59 -5.23 6.46 16.43
N CYS A 60 -4.76 5.93 15.30
CA CYS A 60 -5.06 6.46 13.97
C CYS A 60 -6.26 5.74 13.34
N GLY A 61 -7.13 6.47 12.64
CA GLY A 61 -8.30 5.90 11.96
C GLY A 61 -7.91 4.84 10.93
N SER A 62 -6.77 5.10 10.28
CA SER A 62 -6.09 4.20 9.35
C SER A 62 -5.38 3.02 10.01
N GLY A 63 -5.11 3.07 11.32
CA GLY A 63 -4.27 2.10 11.99
C GLY A 63 -2.77 2.26 11.72
N HIS A 64 -2.32 3.41 11.19
CA HIS A 64 -0.91 3.62 10.83
C HIS A 64 -0.35 4.91 11.42
N CYS A 65 0.56 4.78 12.39
CA CYS A 65 1.29 5.87 13.01
C CYS A 65 2.73 5.91 12.48
N VAL A 66 2.98 6.71 11.45
CA VAL A 66 4.27 6.76 10.76
C VAL A 66 4.90 8.13 10.97
N GLY A 67 6.12 8.16 11.49
CA GLY A 67 6.84 9.40 11.76
C GLY A 67 6.16 10.29 12.81
N LEU A 68 5.48 9.69 13.80
CA LEU A 68 4.69 10.36 14.85
C LEU A 68 3.43 11.07 14.35
N PHE A 69 2.98 10.80 13.12
CA PHE A 69 1.72 11.29 12.59
C PHE A 69 0.89 10.14 12.02
N CYS A 70 -0.43 10.24 12.17
CA CYS A 70 -1.35 9.32 11.53
C CYS A 70 -1.26 9.49 10.03
N GLN A 71 -1.08 8.38 9.32
CA GLN A 71 -0.95 8.36 7.88
C GLN A 71 -1.97 7.41 7.28
N GLU A 72 -2.28 7.58 6.01
CA GLU A 72 -3.23 6.70 5.32
C GLU A 72 -2.67 5.28 5.17
N CYS A 73 -1.36 5.16 4.93
CA CYS A 73 -0.65 3.90 4.73
C CYS A 73 0.76 3.96 5.32
N GLY A 74 1.29 2.82 5.79
CA GLY A 74 2.72 2.67 6.13
C GLY A 74 3.55 1.95 5.06
N SER A 75 2.86 1.26 4.15
CA SER A 75 3.43 0.43 3.08
C SER A 75 2.36 0.23 2.02
N SER A 76 2.75 -0.20 0.82
CA SER A 76 1.81 -0.42 -0.28
C SER A 76 0.78 -1.53 0.00
N ASP A 77 1.06 -2.45 0.92
CA ASP A 77 0.14 -3.53 1.31
C ASP A 77 -1.11 -3.01 2.05
N HIS A 78 -1.05 -1.78 2.57
CA HIS A 78 -2.17 -1.14 3.24
C HIS A 78 -3.14 -0.44 2.28
N CYS A 79 -2.77 -0.33 1.01
CA CYS A 79 -3.60 0.30 -0.02
C CYS A 79 -4.47 -0.72 -0.76
N ALA A 80 -5.50 -0.24 -1.46
CA ALA A 80 -6.32 -1.11 -2.28
C ALA A 80 -5.50 -1.75 -3.42
N PRO A 81 -5.92 -2.91 -3.97
CA PRO A 81 -5.28 -3.49 -5.14
C PRO A 81 -5.21 -2.47 -6.28
N GLY A 82 -4.03 -2.34 -6.90
CA GLY A 82 -3.80 -1.33 -7.93
C GLY A 82 -3.32 0.03 -7.39
N GLN A 83 -3.04 0.13 -6.09
CA GLN A 83 -2.52 1.34 -5.46
C GLN A 83 -1.21 1.07 -4.70
N PHE A 84 -0.46 2.13 -4.46
CA PHE A 84 0.78 2.12 -3.70
C PHE A 84 0.80 3.22 -2.65
N CYS A 85 1.60 3.02 -1.60
CA CYS A 85 1.77 4.02 -0.57
C CYS A 85 2.81 5.06 -1.01
N ASP A 86 2.35 6.28 -1.30
CA ASP A 86 3.23 7.36 -1.71
C ASP A 86 3.81 8.09 -0.49
N VAL A 87 5.02 7.68 -0.11
CA VAL A 87 5.80 8.30 0.96
C VAL A 87 6.19 9.75 0.67
N THR A 88 6.16 10.18 -0.60
CA THR A 88 6.51 11.57 -0.99
C THR A 88 5.35 12.54 -0.83
N THR A 89 4.10 12.05 -0.86
CA THR A 89 2.89 12.87 -0.68
C THR A 89 2.19 12.63 0.64
N LEU A 90 3.00 12.52 1.71
CA LEU A 90 2.53 12.30 3.08
C LEU A 90 1.80 10.96 3.23
N PHE A 91 2.40 9.87 2.76
CA PHE A 91 1.94 8.51 3.03
C PHE A 91 0.46 8.29 2.68
N LYS A 92 0.11 8.66 1.44
CA LYS A 92 -1.24 8.49 0.87
C LYS A 92 -1.27 7.36 -0.15
N CYS A 93 -2.38 6.65 -0.24
CA CYS A 93 -2.56 5.67 -1.30
C CYS A 93 -2.79 6.39 -2.64
N ARG A 94 -2.04 5.98 -3.66
CA ARG A 94 -2.18 6.49 -5.03
C ARG A 94 -2.22 5.34 -6.01
N ASP A 95 -2.89 5.56 -7.14
CA ASP A 95 -2.94 4.59 -8.22
C ASP A 95 -1.54 4.28 -8.77
N LEU A 96 -1.31 3.03 -9.11
CA LEU A 96 -0.06 2.58 -9.71
C LEU A 96 0.22 3.35 -11.00
N LYS A 97 1.49 3.72 -11.19
CA LYS A 97 1.94 4.47 -12.35
C LYS A 97 2.00 3.55 -13.59
N PRO A 98 1.56 4.04 -14.77
CA PRO A 98 1.70 3.29 -16.00
C PRO A 98 3.17 3.20 -16.43
N ASP A 99 3.47 2.22 -17.28
CA ASP A 99 4.79 2.06 -17.89
C ASP A 99 5.27 3.36 -18.55
N GLY A 100 6.55 3.69 -18.36
CA GLY A 100 7.19 4.90 -18.86
C GLY A 100 7.13 6.09 -17.89
N SER A 101 6.32 5.99 -16.84
CA SER A 101 6.27 7.00 -15.79
C SER A 101 7.51 6.97 -14.91
N ILE A 102 7.87 8.12 -14.33
CA ILE A 102 8.99 8.21 -13.39
C ILE A 102 8.64 7.49 -12.09
N CYS A 103 9.54 6.65 -11.62
CA CYS A 103 9.39 5.88 -10.38
C CYS A 103 10.66 5.98 -9.53
N VAL A 104 10.49 5.76 -8.22
CA VAL A 104 11.61 5.66 -7.27
C VAL A 104 11.74 4.23 -6.73
N ALA A 105 10.65 3.47 -6.73
CA ALA A 105 10.59 2.10 -6.26
C ALA A 105 9.62 1.27 -7.12
N ASP A 106 9.86 -0.04 -7.17
CA ASP A 106 9.09 -1.03 -7.93
C ASP A 106 7.60 -0.98 -7.61
N ALA A 107 7.27 -0.83 -6.33
CA ALA A 107 5.89 -0.78 -5.84
C ALA A 107 5.08 0.40 -6.40
N GLN A 108 5.70 1.40 -7.04
CA GLN A 108 4.98 2.51 -7.65
C GLN A 108 4.47 2.18 -9.06
N CYS A 109 4.99 1.14 -9.69
CA CYS A 109 4.72 0.81 -11.09
C CYS A 109 3.65 -0.27 -11.19
N ALA A 110 2.73 -0.14 -12.13
CA ALA A 110 1.69 -1.15 -12.38
C ALA A 110 2.29 -2.51 -12.74
N SER A 111 3.44 -2.49 -13.43
CA SER A 111 4.24 -3.68 -13.75
C SER A 111 5.01 -4.26 -12.57
N GLY A 112 5.14 -3.53 -11.45
CA GLY A 112 6.01 -3.90 -10.35
C GLY A 112 7.51 -3.76 -10.67
N HIS A 113 7.88 -3.04 -11.73
CA HIS A 113 9.29 -2.87 -12.11
C HIS A 113 9.65 -1.41 -12.39
N CYS A 114 10.49 -0.88 -11.51
CA CYS A 114 11.10 0.44 -11.60
C CYS A 114 12.58 0.29 -11.94
N TYR A 115 12.96 0.65 -13.17
CA TYR A 115 14.35 0.50 -13.61
C TYR A 115 14.87 1.79 -14.24
N LEU A 116 16.03 2.23 -13.73
CA LEU A 116 16.64 3.52 -14.05
C LEU A 116 15.67 4.70 -13.87
N GLY A 117 14.82 4.62 -12.84
CA GLY A 117 13.87 5.68 -12.51
C GLY A 117 12.63 5.75 -13.41
N GLY A 118 12.39 4.75 -14.27
CA GLY A 118 11.18 4.64 -15.08
C GLY A 118 10.48 3.30 -14.89
N CYS A 119 9.15 3.32 -14.85
CA CYS A 119 8.33 2.10 -14.85
C CYS A 119 8.48 1.38 -16.17
N ARG A 120 8.67 0.06 -16.13
CA ARG A 120 8.85 -0.77 -17.32
C ARG A 120 8.05 -2.05 -17.19
N THR A 121 7.58 -2.58 -18.30
CA THR A 121 6.84 -3.86 -18.30
C THR A 121 7.76 -5.02 -17.89
N CYS A 122 9.04 -4.96 -18.25
CA CYS A 122 10.02 -5.97 -17.87
C CYS A 122 11.42 -5.35 -17.68
N VAL A 123 12.28 -6.05 -16.95
CA VAL A 123 13.71 -5.70 -16.77
C VAL A 123 14.60 -6.87 -17.14
N SER A 124 14.08 -8.08 -17.00
CA SER A 124 14.73 -9.33 -17.37
C SER A 124 13.73 -10.24 -18.06
N ASP A 125 14.23 -11.23 -18.80
CA ASP A 125 13.40 -12.20 -19.53
C ASP A 125 12.50 -12.99 -18.55
N ASN A 126 12.93 -13.17 -17.30
CA ASN A 126 12.15 -13.86 -16.25
C ASN A 126 10.88 -13.11 -15.80
N HIS A 127 10.72 -11.83 -16.19
CA HIS A 127 9.51 -11.06 -15.90
C HIS A 127 8.43 -11.29 -16.96
N CYS A 128 8.80 -11.92 -18.08
CA CYS A 128 7.92 -12.24 -19.18
C CYS A 128 7.43 -13.69 -19.10
N ALA A 129 6.44 -14.03 -19.94
CA ALA A 129 6.00 -15.41 -20.07
C ALA A 129 7.15 -16.32 -20.61
N PRO A 130 7.06 -17.66 -20.43
CA PRO A 130 8.15 -18.58 -20.84
C PRO A 130 8.50 -18.56 -22.33
N ASP A 131 7.59 -18.06 -23.17
CA ASP A 131 7.71 -17.91 -24.63
C ASP A 131 7.98 -16.44 -25.04
N GLN A 132 8.49 -15.63 -24.11
CA GLN A 132 8.75 -14.22 -24.30
C GLN A 132 10.09 -13.81 -23.71
N PHE A 133 10.70 -12.80 -24.32
CA PHE A 133 11.92 -12.16 -23.83
C PHE A 133 11.70 -10.66 -23.62
N CYS A 134 12.56 -10.08 -22.78
CA CYS A 134 12.49 -8.66 -22.47
C CYS A 134 13.40 -7.87 -23.41
N GLU A 135 12.80 -6.95 -24.18
CA GLU A 135 13.53 -6.08 -25.09
C GLU A 135 13.10 -4.61 -25.00
N LEU A 136 14.00 -3.75 -25.46
CA LEU A 136 13.75 -2.32 -25.61
C LEU A 136 13.00 -2.10 -26.94
N PHE A 137 11.69 -1.83 -26.88
CA PHE A 137 10.85 -1.92 -28.08
C PHE A 137 10.90 -0.69 -29.00
N ASP A 138 11.20 0.53 -28.51
CA ASP A 138 11.42 1.69 -29.38
C ASP A 138 11.94 2.94 -28.61
N VAL A 139 12.21 4.05 -29.31
CA VAL A 139 12.88 5.31 -28.89
C VAL A 139 12.38 5.98 -27.60
N THR A 140 11.25 5.54 -27.04
CA THR A 140 10.76 5.91 -25.71
C THR A 140 11.45 5.16 -24.57
N LYS A 141 12.41 4.26 -24.87
CA LYS A 141 13.20 3.47 -23.91
C LYS A 141 12.35 2.62 -22.95
N LEU A 142 11.20 2.18 -23.42
CA LEU A 142 10.33 1.25 -22.70
C LEU A 142 10.77 -0.19 -22.96
N TYR A 143 10.99 -0.95 -21.89
CA TYR A 143 11.24 -2.38 -21.98
C TYR A 143 9.90 -3.09 -21.96
N THR A 144 9.64 -3.91 -22.97
CA THR A 144 8.41 -4.70 -23.11
C THR A 144 8.75 -6.17 -23.31
N CYS A 145 7.81 -7.03 -22.93
CA CYS A 145 7.87 -8.43 -23.28
C CYS A 145 7.47 -8.62 -24.75
N ARG A 146 8.31 -9.33 -25.49
CA ARG A 146 8.05 -9.74 -26.87
C ARG A 146 8.13 -11.25 -26.98
N GLY A 147 7.26 -11.84 -27.79
CA GLY A 147 7.29 -13.26 -28.08
C GLY A 147 8.58 -13.70 -28.76
N ASP A 148 9.04 -14.89 -28.41
CA ASP A 148 10.23 -15.51 -28.99
C ASP A 148 10.17 -15.55 -30.51
N MET A 149 11.33 -15.36 -31.12
CA MET A 149 11.47 -15.36 -32.56
C MET A 149 11.61 -16.78 -33.09
N GLY A 150 10.81 -17.07 -34.11
CA GLY A 150 10.94 -18.30 -34.89
C GLY A 150 12.23 -18.33 -35.72
N ARG A 151 12.47 -19.48 -36.37
CA ARG A 151 13.65 -19.71 -37.20
C ARG A 151 13.83 -18.59 -38.23
N GLY A 152 15.05 -18.06 -38.31
CA GLY A 152 15.41 -16.97 -39.23
C GLY A 152 15.15 -15.55 -38.68
N GLY A 153 14.50 -15.41 -37.51
CA GLY A 153 14.39 -14.14 -36.80
C GLY A 153 15.76 -13.62 -36.36
N ALA A 154 15.98 -12.31 -36.48
CA ALA A 154 17.23 -11.67 -36.09
C ALA A 154 17.36 -11.65 -34.57
N CYS A 155 18.46 -12.15 -34.04
CA CYS A 155 18.64 -12.30 -32.60
C CYS A 155 20.02 -11.80 -32.16
N ASP A 156 20.10 -11.33 -30.92
CA ASP A 156 21.36 -10.99 -30.25
C ASP A 156 21.75 -12.06 -29.22
N ARG A 157 20.73 -12.71 -28.64
CA ARG A 157 20.83 -13.67 -27.52
C ARG A 157 19.99 -14.91 -27.78
N ASN A 158 20.43 -16.04 -27.22
CA ASN A 158 19.74 -17.33 -27.31
C ASN A 158 18.31 -17.30 -26.76
N SER A 159 18.07 -16.52 -25.70
CA SER A 159 16.75 -16.39 -25.07
C SER A 159 15.70 -15.70 -25.95
N GLN A 160 16.11 -15.09 -27.06
CA GLN A 160 15.18 -14.43 -27.97
C GLN A 160 14.59 -15.39 -29.02
N CYS A 161 15.05 -16.63 -29.05
CA CYS A 161 14.72 -17.60 -30.07
C CYS A 161 13.91 -18.74 -29.46
N THR A 162 12.83 -19.16 -30.11
CA THR A 162 12.01 -20.30 -29.65
C THR A 162 12.83 -21.60 -29.57
N SER A 163 13.90 -21.70 -30.37
CA SER A 163 14.83 -22.83 -30.35
C SER A 163 15.87 -22.76 -29.22
N GLY A 164 15.94 -21.65 -28.48
CA GLY A 164 16.98 -21.39 -27.49
C GLY A 164 18.38 -21.19 -28.09
N LYS A 165 18.47 -20.99 -29.42
CA LYS A 165 19.75 -20.92 -30.12
C LYS A 165 19.79 -19.77 -31.12
N CYS A 166 20.73 -18.87 -30.89
CA CYS A 166 21.03 -17.74 -31.75
C CYS A 166 22.43 -17.91 -32.35
N ASP A 167 22.50 -18.39 -33.60
CA ASP A 167 23.76 -18.63 -34.29
C ASP A 167 23.97 -17.64 -35.44
N GLY A 168 25.23 -17.36 -35.76
CA GLY A 168 25.63 -16.55 -36.90
C GLY A 168 26.80 -15.61 -36.60
N ILE A 169 27.08 -14.74 -37.57
CA ILE A 169 28.11 -13.69 -37.46
C ILE A 169 27.48 -12.49 -36.73
N PRO A 170 28.22 -11.66 -35.96
CA PRO A 170 27.65 -10.65 -35.05
C PRO A 170 26.62 -9.66 -35.63
N LEU A 171 26.65 -9.41 -36.94
CA LEU A 171 25.72 -8.52 -37.65
C LEU A 171 24.57 -9.27 -38.36
N PHE A 172 24.59 -10.60 -38.33
CA PHE A 172 23.66 -11.49 -39.05
C PHE A 172 23.26 -12.71 -38.23
N LYS A 173 23.26 -12.60 -36.89
CA LYS A 173 22.82 -13.66 -36.00
C LYS A 173 21.32 -13.91 -36.17
N LYS A 174 20.94 -15.19 -36.24
CA LYS A 174 19.57 -15.62 -36.44
C LYS A 174 19.22 -16.82 -35.58
N CYS A 175 17.93 -16.95 -35.27
CA CYS A 175 17.40 -18.12 -34.59
C CYS A 175 17.51 -19.36 -35.50
N THR A 176 18.11 -20.44 -34.99
CA THR A 176 18.39 -21.68 -35.74
C THR A 176 17.49 -22.84 -35.36
#